data_AF-A0A1Y5E700-F1
#
_entry.id   AF-A0A1Y5E700-F1
#
_cell.length_a   1.000
_cell.length_b   1.000
_cell.length_c   1.000
_cell.angle_alpha   90.00
_cell.angle_beta   90.00
_cell.angle_gamma   90.00
#
_symmetry.space_group_name_H-M   'P 1'
#
loop_
_entity.id
_entity.type
_entity.pdbx_description
1 polymer ?
#
loop_
_entity_poly.entity_id
_entity_poly.type
_entity_poly.pdbx_seq_one_letter_code
_entity_poly.pdbx_strand_id
1 'polypeptide(L)'
;MKRLTSFLLVVFVCTLLASGALYFLANSNSTKHVRTTYESSIWSSLQLQVQSYRFVDYLKRLDRNNPPTSGDVLFYYDLLMSRIDLLKVGSVGNRIHYYGDGRSIRILNYISAELELLQPSIMQIENNDLSSLNRIINKLHTLEPQINKFVSLVNQSSRAYSVEQREQILEEFKLFKYI
;
A
#
# COMPACT_ATOMS: atom_id res chain seq x y z
N MET A 1 18.86 -34.94 47.30
CA MET A 1 18.68 -35.31 45.88
C MET A 1 17.25 -35.08 45.38
N LYS A 2 16.20 -35.65 46.01
CA LYS A 2 14.79 -35.49 45.56
C LYS A 2 14.28 -34.03 45.42
N ARG A 3 14.71 -33.11 46.30
CA ARG A 3 14.34 -31.69 46.22
C ARG A 3 15.00 -30.97 45.04
N LEU A 4 16.24 -31.31 44.72
CA LEU A 4 16.99 -30.74 43.60
C LEU A 4 16.42 -31.21 42.26
N THR A 5 16.07 -32.49 42.15
CA THR A 5 15.42 -33.04 40.95
C THR A 5 14.03 -32.47 40.74
N SER A 6 13.26 -32.25 41.82
CA SER A 6 11.93 -31.61 41.72
C SER A 6 12.03 -30.15 41.28
N PHE A 7 13.04 -29.41 41.77
CA PHE A 7 13.31 -28.04 41.33
C PHE A 7 13.71 -27.96 39.86
N LEU A 8 14.62 -28.82 39.41
CA LEU A 8 15.05 -28.90 38.01
C LEU A 8 13.89 -29.25 37.07
N LEU A 9 12.98 -30.13 37.49
CA LEU A 9 11.81 -30.51 36.70
C LEU A 9 10.84 -29.33 36.54
N VAL A 10 10.61 -28.54 37.59
CA VAL A 10 9.79 -27.32 37.50
C VAL A 10 10.42 -26.29 36.56
N VAL A 11 11.73 -26.05 36.67
CA VAL A 11 12.44 -25.13 35.77
C VAL A 11 12.34 -25.60 34.31
N PHE A 12 12.49 -26.91 34.08
CA PHE A 12 12.35 -27.51 32.76
C PHE A 12 10.94 -27.34 32.19
N VAL A 13 9.89 -27.61 32.98
CA VAL A 13 8.50 -27.42 32.55
C VAL A 13 8.21 -25.94 32.26
N CYS A 14 8.68 -25.01 33.11
CA CYS A 14 8.49 -23.58 32.89
C CYS A 14 9.21 -23.07 31.63
N THR A 15 10.42 -23.54 31.35
CA THR A 15 11.16 -23.17 30.13
C THR A 15 10.51 -23.75 28.87
N LEU A 16 9.96 -24.97 28.96
CA LEU A 16 9.22 -25.60 27.85
C LEU A 16 7.91 -24.85 27.56
N LEU A 17 7.17 -24.46 28.60
CA LEU A 17 5.97 -23.63 28.47
C LEU A 17 6.28 -22.23 27.91
N ALA A 18 7.34 -21.58 28.40
CA ALA A 18 7.76 -20.27 27.91
C ALA A 18 8.18 -20.33 26.44
N SER A 19 8.96 -21.34 26.05
CA SER A 19 9.38 -21.55 24.66
C SER A 19 8.20 -21.83 23.75
N GLY A 20 7.25 -22.67 24.19
CA GLY A 20 6.00 -22.93 23.46
C GLY A 20 5.16 -21.67 23.29
N ALA A 21 4.99 -20.87 24.35
CA ALA A 21 4.25 -19.61 24.28
C ALA A 21 4.90 -18.61 23.32
N LEU A 22 6.23 -18.48 23.35
CA LEU A 22 6.98 -17.63 22.42
C LEU A 22 6.85 -18.10 20.96
N TYR A 23 6.91 -19.41 20.72
CA TYR A 23 6.70 -19.99 19.39
C TYR A 23 5.31 -19.67 18.85
N PHE A 24 4.26 -19.87 19.65
CA PHE A 24 2.89 -19.56 19.25
C PHE A 24 2.69 -18.07 18.96
N LEU A 25 3.22 -17.18 19.82
CA LEU A 25 3.13 -15.74 19.62
C LEU A 25 3.87 -15.27 18.37
N ALA A 26 5.08 -15.80 18.13
CA ALA A 26 5.88 -15.45 16.96
C ALA A 26 5.19 -15.89 15.67
N ASN A 27 4.65 -17.11 15.65
CA ASN A 27 4.01 -17.67 14.46
C ASN A 27 2.67 -17.01 14.12
N SER A 28 1.84 -16.70 15.14
CA SER A 28 0.53 -16.07 14.93
C SER A 28 0.64 -14.62 14.45
N ASN A 29 1.63 -13.88 14.97
CA ASN A 29 1.76 -12.45 14.68
C ASN A 29 2.48 -12.22 13.34
N SER A 30 3.55 -12.95 13.05
CA SER A 30 4.36 -12.74 11.84
C SER A 30 3.54 -12.93 10.55
N THR A 31 2.87 -14.07 10.42
CA THR A 31 2.13 -14.43 9.19
C THR A 31 0.92 -13.52 8.96
N LYS A 32 0.20 -13.16 10.02
CA LYS A 32 -0.97 -12.26 9.97
C LYS A 32 -0.57 -10.83 9.62
N HIS A 33 0.47 -10.28 10.25
CA HIS A 33 0.91 -8.90 9.99
C HIS A 33 1.43 -8.73 8.55
N VAL A 34 2.15 -9.71 8.02
CA VAL A 34 2.67 -9.62 6.66
C VAL A 34 1.52 -9.70 5.66
N ARG A 35 0.60 -10.67 5.79
CA ARG A 35 -0.59 -10.77 4.92
C ARG A 35 -1.43 -9.49 4.93
N THR A 36 -1.73 -8.95 6.12
CA THR A 36 -2.46 -7.68 6.24
C THR A 36 -1.73 -6.54 5.54
N THR A 37 -0.40 -6.48 5.60
CA THR A 37 0.39 -5.44 4.92
C THR A 37 0.28 -5.55 3.39
N TYR A 38 0.23 -6.77 2.84
CA TYR A 38 0.02 -7.00 1.41
C TYR A 38 -1.36 -6.57 0.94
N GLU A 39 -2.41 -6.99 1.67
CA GLU A 39 -3.79 -6.61 1.38
C GLU A 39 -3.95 -5.08 1.47
N SER A 40 -3.36 -4.45 2.48
CA SER A 40 -3.31 -2.99 2.62
C SER A 40 -2.57 -2.31 1.46
N SER A 41 -1.46 -2.88 0.98
CA SER A 41 -0.73 -2.32 -0.17
C SER A 41 -1.56 -2.36 -1.45
N ILE A 42 -2.22 -3.49 -1.72
CA ILE A 42 -3.14 -3.62 -2.86
C ILE A 42 -4.28 -2.60 -2.73
N TRP A 43 -4.94 -2.58 -1.58
CA TRP A 43 -6.06 -1.68 -1.34
C TRP A 43 -5.67 -0.23 -1.54
N SER A 44 -4.60 0.23 -0.91
CA SER A 44 -4.12 1.60 -1.06
C SER A 44 -3.76 1.94 -2.51
N SER A 45 -3.17 1.00 -3.26
CA SER A 45 -2.83 1.24 -4.68
C SER A 45 -4.09 1.39 -5.55
N LEU A 46 -5.13 0.59 -5.30
CA LEU A 46 -6.41 0.70 -5.98
C LEU A 46 -7.15 1.99 -5.60
N GLN A 47 -7.05 2.42 -4.34
CA GLN A 47 -7.63 3.69 -3.89
C GLN A 47 -6.99 4.88 -4.61
N LEU A 48 -5.67 4.86 -4.85
CA LEU A 48 -5.00 5.87 -5.67
C LEU A 48 -5.59 5.90 -7.10
N GLN A 49 -5.75 4.73 -7.72
CA GLN A 49 -6.29 4.62 -9.07
C GLN A 49 -7.72 5.15 -9.16
N VAL A 50 -8.61 4.69 -8.29
CA VAL A 50 -10.00 5.14 -8.25
C VAL A 50 -10.09 6.64 -7.98
N GLN A 51 -9.28 7.16 -7.04
CA GLN A 51 -9.28 8.59 -6.72
C GLN A 51 -8.77 9.44 -7.89
N SER A 52 -7.80 8.95 -8.68
CA SER A 52 -7.33 9.64 -9.88
C SER A 52 -8.46 9.78 -10.92
N TYR A 53 -9.26 8.73 -11.13
CA TYR A 53 -10.40 8.77 -12.03
C TYR A 53 -11.51 9.70 -11.53
N ARG A 54 -11.81 9.65 -10.23
CA ARG A 54 -12.81 10.55 -9.62
C ARG A 54 -12.40 12.01 -9.77
N PHE A 55 -11.12 12.32 -9.59
CA PHE A 55 -10.64 13.68 -9.76
C PHE A 55 -10.73 14.16 -11.21
N VAL A 56 -10.36 13.31 -12.17
CA VAL A 56 -10.54 13.62 -13.60
C VAL A 56 -12.02 13.82 -13.94
N ASP A 57 -12.91 12.95 -13.45
CA ASP A 57 -14.36 13.07 -13.68
C ASP A 57 -14.92 14.37 -13.10
N TYR A 58 -14.50 14.75 -11.89
CA TYR A 58 -14.85 16.04 -11.29
C TYR A 58 -14.39 17.21 -12.18
N LEU A 59 -13.12 17.23 -12.61
CA LEU A 59 -12.60 18.30 -13.46
C LEU A 59 -13.33 18.39 -14.81
N LYS A 60 -13.74 17.26 -15.40
CA LYS A 60 -14.50 17.23 -16.67
C LYS A 60 -15.89 17.85 -16.57
N ARG A 61 -16.45 17.96 -15.37
CA ARG A 61 -17.78 18.58 -15.13
C ARG A 61 -17.69 20.09 -14.97
N LEU A 62 -16.48 20.64 -14.83
CA LEU A 62 -16.28 22.08 -14.69
C LEU A 62 -16.32 22.75 -16.05
N ASP A 63 -17.10 23.83 -16.14
CA ASP A 63 -17.10 24.72 -17.30
C ASP A 63 -17.48 26.15 -16.87
N ARG A 64 -17.66 27.06 -17.84
CA ARG A 64 -18.02 28.46 -17.55
C ARG A 64 -19.42 28.63 -16.94
N ASN A 65 -20.33 27.69 -17.20
CA ASN A 65 -21.70 27.68 -16.70
C ASN A 65 -21.83 26.89 -15.38
N ASN A 66 -20.83 26.06 -15.08
CA ASN A 66 -20.72 25.25 -13.88
C ASN A 66 -19.31 25.42 -13.28
N PRO A 67 -19.04 26.61 -12.69
CA PRO A 67 -17.76 26.87 -12.04
C PRO A 67 -17.57 25.96 -10.81
N PRO A 68 -16.32 25.73 -10.39
CA PRO A 68 -16.07 24.97 -9.17
C PRO A 68 -16.70 25.65 -7.96
N THR A 69 -17.24 24.82 -7.06
CA THR A 69 -17.63 25.33 -5.74
C THR A 69 -16.38 25.61 -4.92
N SER A 70 -16.39 26.71 -4.15
CA SER A 70 -15.25 27.09 -3.32
C SER A 70 -14.83 25.95 -2.39
N GLY A 71 -13.57 25.56 -2.49
CA GLY A 71 -12.90 24.51 -1.73
C GLY A 71 -12.86 23.15 -2.42
N ASP A 72 -13.72 22.91 -3.42
CA ASP A 72 -13.91 21.56 -3.94
C ASP A 72 -12.72 21.08 -4.79
N VAL A 73 -12.12 21.95 -5.62
CA VAL A 73 -11.01 21.53 -6.48
C VAL A 73 -9.81 21.15 -5.63
N LEU A 74 -9.49 21.98 -4.64
CA LEU A 74 -8.47 21.69 -3.65
C LEU A 74 -8.78 20.42 -2.86
N PHE A 75 -10.02 20.25 -2.40
CA PHE A 75 -10.41 19.05 -1.67
C PHE A 75 -10.16 17.76 -2.47
N TYR A 76 -10.60 17.70 -3.73
CA TYR A 76 -10.40 16.49 -4.55
C TYR A 76 -8.92 16.25 -4.89
N TYR A 77 -8.15 17.32 -5.10
CA TYR A 77 -6.71 17.26 -5.34
C TYR A 77 -5.94 16.78 -4.10
N ASP A 78 -6.20 17.37 -2.94
CA ASP A 78 -5.57 16.98 -1.67
C ASP A 78 -5.95 15.55 -1.28
N LEU A 79 -7.20 15.15 -1.57
CA LEU A 79 -7.62 13.76 -1.39
C LEU A 79 -6.82 12.81 -2.28
N LEU A 80 -6.52 13.19 -3.53
CA LEU A 80 -5.63 12.41 -4.40
C LEU A 80 -4.20 12.35 -3.85
N MET A 81 -3.64 13.49 -3.45
CA MET A 81 -2.29 13.56 -2.86
C MET A 81 -2.17 12.71 -1.60
N SER A 82 -3.18 12.74 -0.72
CA SER A 82 -3.20 11.91 0.49
C SER A 82 -3.10 10.41 0.20
N ARG A 83 -3.62 9.94 -0.94
CA ARG A 83 -3.51 8.51 -1.34
C ARG A 83 -2.08 8.14 -1.71
N ILE A 84 -1.33 9.08 -2.27
CA ILE A 84 0.11 8.90 -2.55
C ILE A 84 0.89 8.82 -1.24
N ASP A 85 0.59 9.72 -0.30
CA ASP A 85 1.31 9.75 0.98
C ASP A 85 1.12 8.45 1.76
N LEU A 86 -0.09 7.89 1.78
CA LEU A 86 -0.37 6.58 2.38
C LEU A 86 0.43 5.43 1.76
N LEU A 87 0.86 5.57 0.50
CA LEU A 87 1.69 4.59 -0.20
C LEU A 87 3.18 4.77 0.07
N LYS A 88 3.60 5.86 0.72
CA LYS A 88 5.01 6.15 1.04
C LYS A 88 5.38 5.87 2.49
N VAL A 89 4.40 5.77 3.39
CA VAL A 89 4.65 5.65 4.84
C VAL A 89 4.34 4.26 5.40
N GLY A 90 4.93 3.97 6.56
CA GLY A 90 4.61 2.77 7.35
C GLY A 90 4.96 1.46 6.65
N SER A 91 4.28 0.38 7.07
CA SER A 91 4.52 -0.98 6.54
C SER A 91 4.17 -1.10 5.06
N VAL A 92 3.16 -0.37 4.58
CA VAL A 92 2.77 -0.29 3.17
C VAL A 92 3.89 0.34 2.33
N GLY A 93 4.39 1.51 2.73
CA GLY A 93 5.48 2.19 2.04
C GLY A 93 6.77 1.37 2.01
N ASN A 94 7.14 0.77 3.15
CA ASN A 94 8.30 -0.13 3.22
C ASN A 94 8.18 -1.28 2.24
N ARG A 95 7.00 -1.88 2.09
CA ARG A 95 6.79 -3.00 1.18
C ARG A 95 6.80 -2.56 -0.28
N ILE A 96 6.15 -1.44 -0.59
CA ILE A 96 6.18 -0.80 -1.92
C ILE A 96 7.60 -0.47 -2.35
N HIS A 97 8.52 -0.17 -1.43
CA HIS A 97 9.91 0.07 -1.75
C HIS A 97 10.60 -1.12 -2.43
N TYR A 98 10.24 -2.35 -2.05
CA TYR A 98 10.92 -3.57 -2.52
C TYR A 98 10.17 -4.31 -3.64
N TYR A 99 8.92 -3.92 -3.94
CA TYR A 99 8.17 -4.57 -5.02
C TYR A 99 8.79 -4.35 -6.40
N GLY A 100 8.80 -5.43 -7.20
CA GLY A 100 9.36 -5.42 -8.55
C GLY A 100 10.79 -4.88 -8.59
N ASP A 101 11.62 -5.21 -7.60
CA ASP A 101 13.02 -4.76 -7.49
C ASP A 101 13.17 -3.22 -7.49
N GLY A 102 12.37 -2.55 -6.66
CA GLY A 102 12.38 -1.08 -6.54
C GLY A 102 11.67 -0.33 -7.68
N ARG A 103 11.09 -1.04 -8.65
CA ARG A 103 10.39 -0.41 -9.78
C ARG A 103 9.11 0.31 -9.35
N SER A 104 8.37 -0.24 -8.38
CA SER A 104 7.14 0.34 -7.84
C SER A 104 7.37 1.71 -7.21
N ILE A 105 8.40 1.85 -6.36
CA ILE A 105 8.70 3.13 -5.71
C ILE A 105 9.18 4.18 -6.71
N ARG A 106 9.94 3.77 -7.74
CA ARG A 106 10.32 4.68 -8.84
C ARG A 106 9.10 5.23 -9.58
N ILE A 107 8.12 4.38 -9.88
CA ILE A 107 6.88 4.81 -10.54
C ILE A 107 6.04 5.67 -9.59
N LEU A 108 5.93 5.31 -8.32
CA LEU A 108 5.19 6.10 -7.32
C LEU A 108 5.78 7.51 -7.16
N ASN A 109 7.11 7.63 -7.11
CA ASN A 109 7.79 8.92 -7.03
C ASN A 109 7.58 9.76 -8.29
N TYR A 110 7.61 9.12 -9.48
CA TYR A 110 7.26 9.79 -10.73
C TYR A 110 5.83 10.34 -10.72
N ILE A 111 4.84 9.52 -10.31
CA ILE A 111 3.44 9.93 -10.18
C ILE A 111 3.30 11.10 -9.21
N SER A 112 3.96 11.03 -8.04
CA SER A 112 3.94 12.11 -7.04
C SER A 112 4.45 13.43 -7.60
N ALA A 113 5.63 13.40 -8.23
CA ALA A 113 6.25 14.61 -8.76
C ALA A 113 5.38 15.25 -9.85
N GLU A 114 4.81 14.45 -10.75
CA GLU A 114 3.93 14.96 -11.82
C GLU A 114 2.64 15.57 -11.26
N LEU A 115 2.08 15.00 -10.19
CA LEU A 115 0.89 15.54 -9.53
C LEU A 115 1.20 16.82 -8.75
N GLU A 116 2.31 16.89 -8.04
CA GLU A 116 2.77 18.11 -7.34
C GLU A 116 2.91 19.30 -8.29
N LEU A 117 3.40 19.06 -9.52
CA LEU A 117 3.52 20.10 -10.55
C LEU A 117 2.16 20.65 -11.04
N LEU A 118 1.04 20.02 -10.68
CA LEU A 118 -0.30 20.51 -11.01
C LEU A 118 -0.78 21.59 -10.04
N GLN A 119 -0.23 21.67 -8.82
CA GLN A 119 -0.73 22.53 -7.75
C GLN A 119 -0.97 23.99 -8.17
N PRO A 120 -0.08 24.67 -8.91
CA PRO A 120 -0.34 26.05 -9.33
C PRO A 120 -1.57 26.17 -10.25
N SER A 121 -1.77 25.19 -11.14
CA SER A 121 -2.93 25.16 -12.03
C SER A 121 -4.21 24.75 -11.29
N ILE A 122 -4.12 23.93 -10.25
CA ILE A 122 -5.24 23.64 -9.35
C ILE A 122 -5.70 24.92 -8.65
N MET A 123 -4.77 25.72 -8.12
CA MET A 123 -5.08 27.02 -7.51
C MET A 123 -5.74 27.99 -8.49
N GLN A 124 -5.37 27.96 -9.77
CA GLN A 124 -6.03 28.77 -10.80
C GLN A 124 -7.50 28.36 -10.97
N ILE A 125 -7.76 27.06 -11.15
CA ILE A 125 -9.13 26.53 -11.31
C ILE A 125 -9.97 26.85 -10.07
N GLU A 126 -9.41 26.66 -8.87
CA GLU A 126 -10.05 27.00 -7.60
C GLU A 126 -10.51 28.48 -7.55
N ASN A 127 -9.73 29.39 -8.15
CA ASN A 127 -10.06 30.81 -8.28
C ASN A 127 -10.92 31.14 -9.53
N ASN A 128 -11.61 30.15 -10.10
CA ASN A 128 -12.44 30.25 -11.31
C ASN A 128 -11.67 30.56 -12.61
N ASP A 129 -10.34 30.45 -12.63
CA ASP A 129 -9.55 30.50 -13.85
C ASP A 129 -9.42 29.11 -14.49
N LEU A 130 -10.34 28.82 -15.41
CA LEU A 130 -10.40 27.55 -16.13
C LEU A 130 -9.43 27.45 -17.32
N SER A 131 -8.55 28.44 -17.54
CA SER A 131 -7.62 28.45 -18.67
C SER A 131 -6.71 27.21 -18.73
N SER A 132 -6.41 26.62 -17.56
CA SER A 132 -5.53 25.46 -17.42
C SER A 132 -6.26 24.11 -17.35
N LEU A 133 -7.60 24.10 -17.36
CA LEU A 133 -8.41 22.90 -17.10
C LEU A 133 -8.09 21.74 -18.05
N ASN A 134 -8.15 21.98 -19.36
CA ASN A 134 -7.86 20.94 -20.36
C ASN A 134 -6.42 20.45 -20.28
N ARG A 135 -5.46 21.33 -19.95
CA ARG A 135 -4.06 20.96 -19.77
C ARG A 135 -3.89 19.99 -18.59
N ILE A 136 -4.58 20.24 -17.48
CA ILE A 136 -4.55 19.35 -16.31
C ILE A 136 -5.19 18.00 -16.63
N ILE A 137 -6.37 18.00 -17.25
CA ILE A 137 -7.07 16.76 -17.64
C ILE A 137 -6.16 15.91 -18.56
N ASN A 138 -5.51 16.54 -19.54
CA ASN A 138 -4.59 15.83 -20.43
C ASN A 138 -3.37 15.28 -19.68
N LYS A 139 -2.78 16.05 -18.75
CA LYS A 139 -1.68 15.55 -17.91
C LYS A 139 -2.11 14.34 -17.07
N LEU A 140 -3.27 14.39 -16.43
CA LEU A 140 -3.82 13.27 -15.65
C LEU A 140 -4.07 12.04 -16.53
N HIS A 141 -4.57 12.23 -17.76
CA HIS A 141 -4.72 11.14 -18.72
C HIS A 141 -3.37 10.53 -19.14
N THR A 142 -2.30 11.35 -19.29
CA THR A 142 -0.95 10.81 -19.56
C THR A 142 -0.34 10.09 -18.36
N LEU A 143 -0.76 10.42 -17.13
CA LEU A 143 -0.33 9.72 -15.91
C LEU A 143 -1.05 8.40 -15.70
N GLU A 144 -2.28 8.25 -16.21
CA GLU A 144 -3.11 7.07 -16.00
C GLU A 144 -2.38 5.74 -16.31
N PRO A 145 -1.65 5.58 -17.45
CA PRO A 145 -0.91 4.35 -17.70
C PRO A 145 0.16 4.05 -16.64
N GLN A 146 0.77 5.06 -16.03
CA GLN A 146 1.76 4.87 -14.96
C GLN A 146 1.09 4.45 -13.66
N ILE A 147 -0.07 5.03 -13.33
CA ILE A 147 -0.89 4.61 -12.18
C ILE A 147 -1.34 3.16 -12.35
N ASN A 148 -1.85 2.79 -13.53
CA ASN A 148 -2.28 1.42 -13.84
C ASN A 148 -1.12 0.42 -13.75
N LYS A 149 0.05 0.81 -14.26
CA LYS A 149 1.27 0.01 -14.17
C LYS A 149 1.74 -0.16 -12.73
N PHE A 150 1.67 0.89 -11.92
CA PHE A 150 1.98 0.83 -10.50
C PHE A 150 1.08 -0.17 -9.77
N VAL A 151 -0.25 -0.06 -9.95
CA VAL A 151 -1.23 -1.00 -9.38
C VAL A 151 -0.96 -2.43 -9.82
N SER A 152 -0.68 -2.65 -11.11
CA SER A 152 -0.36 -3.98 -11.62
C SER A 152 0.89 -4.56 -10.96
N LEU A 153 1.94 -3.77 -10.75
CA LEU A 153 3.18 -4.23 -10.09
C LEU A 153 2.94 -4.57 -8.61
N VAL A 154 2.18 -3.75 -7.90
CA VAL A 154 1.80 -4.02 -6.50
C VAL A 154 1.01 -5.33 -6.40
N ASN A 155 0.04 -5.54 -7.29
CA ASN A 155 -0.77 -6.75 -7.34
C ASN A 155 0.07 -7.99 -7.70
N GLN A 156 0.92 -7.91 -8.72
CA GLN A 156 1.84 -9.00 -9.10
C GLN A 156 2.77 -9.39 -7.95
N SER A 157 3.36 -8.41 -7.28
CA SER A 157 4.28 -8.66 -6.15
C SER A 157 3.57 -9.28 -4.95
N SER A 158 2.31 -8.91 -4.72
CA SER A 158 1.47 -9.55 -3.69
C SER A 158 1.10 -11.00 -4.02
N ARG A 159 0.86 -11.30 -5.31
CA ARG A 159 0.62 -12.68 -5.77
C ARG A 159 1.88 -13.55 -5.62
N ALA A 160 3.04 -13.02 -5.98
CA ALA A 160 4.32 -13.73 -5.83
C ALA A 160 4.54 -14.17 -4.37
N TYR A 161 4.26 -13.29 -3.41
CA TYR A 161 4.31 -13.63 -1.99
C TYR A 161 3.32 -14.72 -1.57
N SER A 162 2.10 -14.66 -2.10
CA SER A 162 1.08 -15.67 -1.79
C SER A 162 1.50 -17.07 -2.28
N VAL A 163 2.26 -17.13 -3.38
CA VAL A 163 2.87 -18.36 -3.89
C VAL A 163 4.02 -18.80 -3.00
N GLU A 164 4.95 -17.92 -2.65
CA GLU A 164 6.10 -18.21 -1.77
C GLU A 164 5.66 -18.76 -0.40
N GLN A 165 4.65 -18.14 0.24
CA GLN A 165 4.09 -18.66 1.49
C GLN A 165 3.49 -20.05 1.32
N ARG A 166 2.79 -20.31 0.21
CA ARG A 166 2.20 -21.63 -0.04
C ARG A 166 3.31 -22.68 -0.22
N GLU A 167 4.38 -22.35 -0.92
CA GLU A 167 5.53 -23.25 -1.10
C GLU A 167 6.21 -23.56 0.24
N GLN A 168 6.46 -22.55 1.08
CA GLN A 168 7.01 -22.74 2.44
C GLN A 168 6.15 -23.68 3.29
N ILE A 169 4.83 -23.46 3.30
CA ILE A 169 3.89 -24.34 4.03
C ILE A 169 3.97 -25.77 3.50
N LEU A 170 4.02 -25.96 2.17
CA LEU A 170 4.14 -27.29 1.56
C LEU A 170 5.48 -27.97 1.88
N GLU A 171 6.58 -27.23 1.97
CA GLU A 171 7.88 -27.75 2.39
C GLU A 171 7.89 -28.16 3.86
N GLU A 172 7.31 -27.35 4.75
CA GLU A 172 7.13 -27.70 6.16
C GLU A 172 6.32 -29.00 6.31
N PHE A 173 5.21 -29.15 5.57
CA PHE A 173 4.42 -30.38 5.57
C PHE A 173 5.19 -31.61 5.06
N LYS A 174 6.12 -31.44 4.11
CA LYS A 174 6.98 -32.54 3.66
C LYS A 174 7.92 -33.01 4.78
N LEU A 175 8.48 -32.08 5.57
CA LEU A 175 9.35 -32.41 6.71
C LEU A 175 8.59 -33.23 7.77
N PHE A 176 7.34 -32.90 8.05
CA PHE A 176 6.49 -33.67 8.97
C PHE A 176 6.14 -35.08 8.47
N LYS A 177 6.25 -35.37 7.18
CA LYS A 177 6.01 -36.73 6.63
C LYS A 177 7.15 -37.71 6.94
N TYR A 178 8.32 -37.21 7.31
CA TYR A 178 9.51 -38.01 7.61
C TYR A 178 9.81 -38.12 9.12
N ILE A 179 8.91 -37.61 9.97
CA ILE A 179 8.90 -37.78 11.43
C ILE A 179 7.75 -38.71 11.79
#